data_AF-A0A942PK06-F1
#
_entry.id   AF-A0A942PK06-F1
#
_cell.length_a   1.000
_cell.length_b   1.000
_cell.length_c   1.000
_cell.angle_alpha   90.00
_cell.angle_beta   90.00
_cell.angle_gamma   90.00
#
_symmetry.space_group_name_H-M   'P 1'
#
loop_
_entity.id
_entity.type
_entity.pdbx_description
1 polymer ?
#
loop_
_entity_poly.entity_id
_entity_poly.type
_entity_poly.pdbx_seq_one_letter_code
_entity_poly.pdbx_strand_id
1 'polypeptide(L)' 'MGLTVSDAVRLLLTKVAREHTLPFDPFIPNEKTIEAMKEARRGNLETVTLDQLQSVLDADD' A
#
# COMPACT_ATOMS: atom_id res chain seq x y z
N MET A 1 20.18 -22.59 8.93
CA MET A 1 20.47 -21.62 7.87
C MET A 1 21.61 -20.72 8.36
N GLY A 2 22.86 -20.97 7.98
CA GLY A 2 24.08 -20.36 8.57
C GLY A 2 24.36 -18.93 8.14
N LEU A 3 23.36 -18.05 8.13
CA LEU A 3 23.51 -16.62 7.81
C LEU A 3 23.54 -15.81 9.10
N THR A 4 24.42 -14.81 9.16
CA THR A 4 24.32 -13.79 10.21
C THR A 4 23.16 -12.84 9.90
N VAL A 5 22.68 -12.13 10.93
CA VAL A 5 21.66 -11.07 10.74
C VAL A 5 22.13 -10.04 9.70
N SER A 6 23.41 -9.65 9.77
CA SER A 6 24.01 -8.72 8.83
C SER A 6 24.02 -9.26 7.40
N ASP A 7 24.22 -10.57 7.20
CA ASP A 7 24.15 -11.19 5.87
C ASP A 7 22.72 -11.18 5.33
N ALA A 8 21.73 -11.50 6.17
CA ALA A 8 20.33 -11.46 5.79
C ALA A 8 19.91 -10.04 5.36
N VAL A 9 20.28 -9.01 6.13
CA VAL A 9 19.96 -7.61 5.80
C VAL A 9 20.63 -7.19 4.49
N ARG A 10 21.91 -7.52 4.26
CA ARG A 10 22.60 -7.22 3.00
C ARG A 10 21.92 -7.86 1.79
N LEU A 11 21.50 -9.11 1.91
CA LEU A 11 20.79 -9.81 0.84
C LEU A 11 19.43 -9.17 0.54
N LEU A 12 18.66 -8.83 1.58
CA LEU A 12 17.37 -8.16 1.42
C LEU A 12 17.51 -6.80 0.73
N LEU A 13 18.45 -5.96 1.17
CA LEU A 13 18.68 -4.64 0.57
C LEU A 13 19.18 -4.73 -0.88
N THR A 14 20.03 -5.72 -1.17
CA THR A 14 20.49 -5.98 -2.56
C THR A 14 19.33 -6.34 -3.47
N LYS A 15 18.37 -7.13 -2.96
CA LYS A 15 17.15 -7.49 -3.69
C LYS A 15 16.29 -6.26 -3.97
N VAL A 16 16.06 -5.42 -2.95
CA VAL A 16 15.28 -4.16 -3.09
C VAL A 16 15.90 -3.24 -4.15
N ALA A 17 17.21 -3.05 -4.11
CA ALA A 17 17.89 -2.18 -5.06
C ALA A 17 17.82 -2.68 -6.51
N ARG A 18 17.73 -4.00 -6.73
CA ARG A 18 17.66 -4.62 -8.06
C ARG A 18 16.23 -4.68 -8.60
N GLU A 19 15.28 -5.02 -7.74
CA GLU A 19 13.90 -5.31 -8.15
C GLU A 19 12.96 -4.11 -7.98
N HIS A 20 13.41 -3.04 -7.30
CA HIS A 20 12.60 -1.87 -6.94
C HIS A 20 11.31 -2.22 -6.19
N THR A 21 11.30 -3.35 -5.51
CA THR A 21 10.19 -3.88 -4.72
C THR A 21 10.67 -4.23 -3.33
N LEU A 22 9.75 -4.20 -2.37
CA LEU A 22 10.05 -4.60 -1.00
C LEU A 22 10.20 -6.14 -0.93
N PRO A 23 11.06 -6.66 -0.03
CA PRO A 23 11.39 -8.08 0.02
C PRO A 23 10.36 -8.90 0.81
N PHE A 24 9.19 -8.30 1.07
CA PHE A 24 8.00 -8.89 1.66
C PHE A 24 6.83 -8.55 0.75
N ASP A 25 5.78 -9.37 0.83
CA ASP A 25 4.57 -9.14 0.06
C ASP A 25 3.95 -7.78 0.46
N PRO A 26 3.94 -6.77 -0.42
CA PRO A 26 3.44 -5.44 -0.05
C PRO A 26 1.92 -5.41 0.14
N PHE A 27 1.22 -6.52 -0.12
CA PHE A 27 -0.24 -6.55 -0.23
C PHE A 27 -0.99 -6.93 1.05
N ILE A 28 -0.39 -6.86 2.24
CA ILE A 28 -1.14 -7.01 3.50
C ILE A 28 -1.64 -5.62 3.93
N PRO A 29 -2.93 -5.28 3.76
CA PRO A 29 -3.43 -3.98 4.15
C PRO A 29 -3.46 -3.86 5.67
N ASN A 30 -3.27 -2.65 6.20
CA ASN A 30 -3.44 -2.40 7.62
C ASN A 30 -4.92 -2.43 8.03
N GLU A 31 -5.19 -2.42 9.33
CA GLU A 31 -6.56 -2.51 9.87
C GLU A 31 -7.51 -1.44 9.32
N LYS A 32 -7.05 -0.18 9.23
CA LYS A 32 -7.81 0.94 8.69
C LYS A 32 -8.17 0.72 7.21
N THR A 33 -7.23 0.23 6.41
CA THR A 33 -7.48 -0.08 5.00
C THR A 33 -8.45 -1.25 4.85
N ILE A 34 -8.32 -2.28 5.68
CA ILE A 34 -9.25 -3.43 5.68
C ILE A 34 -10.68 -2.96 6.01
N GLU A 35 -10.85 -2.08 6.99
CA GLU A 35 -12.15 -1.52 7.35
C GLU A 35 -12.75 -0.71 6.19
N ALA A 36 -11.98 0.20 5.59
CA ALA A 36 -12.42 0.96 4.43
C ALA A 36 -12.85 0.06 3.26
N MET A 37 -12.11 -1.04 3.00
CA MET A 37 -12.49 -2.02 1.97
C MET A 37 -13.78 -2.79 2.32
N LYS A 38 -14.04 -3.06 3.61
CA LYS A 38 -15.29 -3.71 4.05
C LYS A 38 -16.48 -2.76 3.86
N GLU A 39 -16.34 -1.49 4.20
CA GLU A 39 -17.38 -0.47 3.97
C GLU A 39 -17.68 -0.29 2.49
N ALA A 40 -16.63 -0.28 1.65
CA ALA A 40 -16.76 -0.30 0.20
C ALA A 40 -17.61 -1.46 -0.31
N ARG A 41 -17.34 -2.67 0.18
CA ARG A 41 -18.09 -3.89 -0.19
C ARG A 41 -19.52 -3.91 0.34
N ARG A 42 -19.81 -3.20 1.44
CA ARG A 42 -21.17 -3.04 1.98
C ARG A 42 -22.00 -2.02 1.19
N GLY A 43 -21.39 -1.28 0.28
CA GLY A 43 -22.06 -0.22 -0.48
C GLY A 43 -22.18 1.10 0.28
N ASN A 44 -21.40 1.30 1.34
CA ASN A 44 -21.44 2.50 2.19
C ASN A 44 -20.56 3.63 1.63
N LEU A 45 -20.41 3.71 0.30
CA LEU A 45 -19.63 4.76 -0.36
C LEU A 45 -20.55 5.70 -1.13
N GLU A 46 -20.11 6.95 -1.23
CA GLU A 46 -20.74 7.94 -2.09
C GLU A 46 -20.35 7.69 -3.55
N THR A 47 -21.34 7.73 -4.45
CA THR A 47 -21.09 7.67 -5.89
C THR A 47 -20.94 9.09 -6.41
N VAL A 48 -19.78 9.40 -6.95
CA VAL A 48 -19.46 10.72 -7.52
C VAL A 48 -19.01 10.59 -8.97
N THR A 49 -19.16 11.67 -9.73
CA THR A 49 -18.56 11.80 -11.06
C THR A 49 -17.09 12.22 -10.96
N LEU A 50 -16.33 12.05 -12.04
CA LEU A 50 -14.92 12.47 -12.09
C LEU A 50 -14.76 13.97 -11.84
N ASP A 51 -15.64 14.80 -12.42
CA ASP A 51 -15.60 16.26 -12.25
C ASP A 51 -15.83 16.67 -10.78
N GLN A 52 -16.76 15.99 -10.10
CA GLN A 52 -17.01 16.23 -8.67
C GLN A 52 -15.81 15.82 -7.82
N LEU A 53 -15.21 14.64 -8.07
CA LEU A 53 -14.03 14.18 -7.34
C LEU A 53 -12.84 15.14 -7.53
N GLN A 54 -12.58 15.57 -8.77
CA GLN A 54 -11.50 16.51 -9.07
C GLN A 54 -11.68 17.83 -8.32
N SER A 55 -12.92 18.34 -8.27
CA SER A 55 -13.21 19.59 -7.54
C SER A 55 -12.92 19.54 -6.04
N VAL A 56 -13.01 18.35 -5.41
CA VAL A 56 -12.65 18.15 -4.01
C VAL A 56 -11.14 18.03 -3.83
N LEU A 57 -10.44 17.33 -4.73
CA LEU A 57 -8.99 17.15 -4.65
C LEU A 57 -8.23 18.48 -4.88
N ASP A 58 -8.70 19.31 -5.81
CA ASP A 58 -8.11 20.61 -6.13
C ASP A 58 -8.39 21.67 -5.06
N ALA A 59 -9.32 21.42 -4.12
CA ALA A 59 -9.68 22.37 -3.08
C ALA A 59 -8.69 22.42 -1.90
N ASP A 60 -7.79 21.43 -1.81
CA ASP A 60 -6.79 21.30 -0.75
C ASP A 60 -5.36 21.76 -1.19
N ASP A 61 -5.20 22.23 -2.44
CA ASP A 61 -3.98 22.90 -2.98
C ASP A 61 -4.04 24.44 -2.80
#